data_AF-M6Q8S5-F1
#
_entry.id   AF-M6Q8S5-F1
#
_cell.length_a   1.000
_cell.length_b   1.000
_cell.length_c   1.000
_cell.angle_alpha   90.00
_cell.angle_beta   90.00
_cell.angle_gamma   90.00
#
_symmetry.space_group_name_H-M   'P 1'
#
loop_
_entity.id
_entity.type
_entity.pdbx_description
1 polymer ?
#
loop_
_entity_poly.entity_id
_entity_poly.type
_entity_poly.pdbx_seq_one_letter_code
_entity_poly.pdbx_strand_id
1 'polypeptide(L)' 'MLNEGYDWEEFDSNLEKLNATEIIEQLKTLSNGNPVALCCYEKDTTQCHRSRVALWLSKNGFYVDEYREHKTVK' A
#
# COMPACT_ATOMS: atom_id res chain seq x y z
N MET A 1 19.20 -20.41 -1.39
CA MET A 1 18.32 -20.29 -2.57
C MET A 1 16.97 -19.86 -2.02
N LEU A 2 16.61 -18.57 -2.18
CA LEU A 2 15.29 -18.09 -1.79
C LEU A 2 14.31 -18.66 -2.80
N ASN A 3 13.37 -19.48 -2.34
CA ASN A 3 12.41 -20.16 -3.20
C ASN A 3 11.66 -19.15 -4.06
N GLU A 4 11.64 -19.43 -5.36
CA GLU A 4 11.06 -18.62 -6.41
C GLU A 4 9.54 -18.61 -6.31
N GLY A 5 8.98 -17.54 -5.74
CA GLY A 5 7.55 -17.28 -5.70
C GLY A 5 7.16 -16.50 -4.45
N TYR A 6 6.68 -15.28 -4.63
CA TYR A 6 6.09 -14.52 -3.52
C TYR A 6 4.69 -15.07 -3.22
N ASP A 7 4.43 -15.48 -1.99
CA ASP A 7 3.12 -15.97 -1.57
C ASP A 7 2.20 -14.78 -1.23
N TRP A 8 1.34 -14.46 -2.19
CA TRP A 8 0.36 -13.39 -2.05
C TRP A 8 -0.73 -13.69 -1.02
N GLU A 9 -1.06 -14.97 -0.81
CA GLU A 9 -2.06 -15.37 0.18
C GLU A 9 -1.52 -15.18 1.60
N GLU A 10 -0.23 -15.47 1.81
CA GLU A 10 0.43 -15.21 3.08
C GLU A 10 0.47 -13.71 3.40
N PHE A 11 0.80 -12.87 2.42
CA PHE A 11 0.80 -11.41 2.61
C PHE A 11 -0.58 -10.86 2.94
N ASP A 12 -1.60 -11.26 2.17
CA ASP A 12 -2.98 -10.84 2.41
C ASP A 12 -3.46 -11.33 3.80
N SER A 13 -3.12 -12.56 4.19
CA SER A 13 -3.39 -13.10 5.54
C SER A 13 -2.71 -12.30 6.65
N ASN A 14 -1.50 -11.80 6.42
CA ASN A 14 -0.81 -10.93 7.36
C ASN A 14 -1.47 -9.55 7.48
N LEU A 15 -1.96 -8.97 6.39
CA LEU A 15 -2.72 -7.72 6.42
C LEU A 15 -4.03 -7.84 7.19
N GLU A 16 -4.76 -8.94 7.03
CA GLU A 16 -6.04 -9.19 7.74
C GLU A 16 -5.87 -9.36 9.25
N LYS A 17 -4.67 -9.64 9.74
CA LYS A 17 -4.35 -9.68 11.18
C LYS A 17 -4.11 -8.30 11.79
N LEU A 18 -3.96 -7.25 10.95
CA LEU A 18 -3.65 -5.90 11.39
C LEU A 18 -4.93 -5.07 11.55
N ASN A 19 -4.88 -4.07 12.43
CA ASN A 19 -5.92 -3.06 12.55
C ASN A 19 -5.56 -1.84 11.70
N ALA A 20 -6.34 -1.57 10.65
CA ALA A 20 -6.08 -0.47 9.73
C ALA A 20 -6.09 0.91 10.41
N THR A 21 -6.97 1.13 11.39
CA THR A 21 -7.04 2.39 12.14
C THR A 21 -5.77 2.64 12.94
N GLU A 22 -5.29 1.63 13.67
CA GLU A 22 -4.05 1.75 14.44
C GLU A 22 -2.85 2.02 13.54
N ILE A 23 -2.76 1.35 12.39
CA ILE A 23 -1.69 1.57 11.41
C ILE A 23 -1.75 3.01 10.88
N ILE A 24 -2.93 3.51 10.51
CA ILE A 24 -3.09 4.88 10.01
C ILE A 24 -2.74 5.93 11.08
N GLU A 25 -3.09 5.70 12.34
CA GLU A 25 -2.71 6.59 13.45
C GLU A 25 -1.19 6.62 13.65
N GLN A 26 -0.52 5.46 13.56
CA GLN A 26 0.95 5.38 13.60
C GLN A 26 1.57 6.13 12.43
N LEU A 27 1.07 5.94 11.21
CA LEU A 27 1.55 6.65 10.01
C LEU A 27 1.35 8.17 10.11
N LYS A 28 0.19 8.63 10.61
CA LYS A 28 -0.07 10.06 10.87
C LYS A 28 0.91 10.62 11.91
N THR A 29 1.22 9.87 12.94
CA THR A 29 2.17 10.28 13.98
C THR A 29 3.58 10.39 13.41
N LEU A 30 4.04 9.37 12.68
CA LEU A 30 5.38 9.34 12.06
C LEU A 30 5.57 10.42 11.00
N SER A 31 4.52 10.72 10.24
CA SER A 31 4.53 11.77 9.22
C SER A 31 4.31 13.17 9.79
N ASN A 32 4.07 13.32 11.09
CA ASN A 32 3.65 14.59 11.71
C ASN A 32 2.44 15.22 10.99
N GLY A 33 1.46 14.39 10.63
CA GLY A 33 0.25 14.79 9.91
C GLY A 33 0.42 15.08 8.42
N ASN A 34 1.62 14.92 7.86
CA ASN A 34 1.84 15.08 6.42
C ASN A 34 1.26 13.91 5.61
N PRO A 35 0.91 14.11 4.33
CA PRO A 35 0.52 13.02 3.45
C PRO A 35 1.60 11.93 3.36
N VAL A 36 1.17 10.67 3.30
CA VAL A 36 2.06 9.50 3.19
C VAL A 36 1.91 8.88 1.82
N ALA A 37 3.05 8.54 1.18
CA ALA A 37 3.08 7.81 -0.08
C ALA A 37 3.43 6.33 0.17
N LEU A 38 2.71 5.42 -0.50
CA LEU A 38 3.06 4.00 -0.53
C LEU A 38 4.09 3.76 -1.64
N CYS A 39 5.31 3.39 -1.25
CA CYS A 39 6.41 3.10 -2.18
C CYS A 39 6.58 1.59 -2.37
N CYS A 40 6.94 1.19 -3.59
CA CYS A 40 7.05 -0.21 -4.02
C CYS A 40 8.17 -0.32 -5.05
N TYR A 41 9.00 -1.37 -5.00
CA TYR A 41 10.13 -1.56 -5.94
C TYR A 41 9.82 -2.55 -7.06
N GLU A 42 8.66 -3.20 -7.02
CA GLU A 42 8.18 -4.15 -8.01
C GLU A 42 7.92 -3.45 -9.34
N LYS A 43 8.42 -4.06 -10.42
CA LYS A 43 8.26 -3.54 -11.80
C LYS A 43 6.83 -3.69 -12.32
N ASP A 44 6.10 -4.71 -11.88
CA ASP A 44 4.71 -4.91 -12.26
C ASP A 44 3.80 -4.04 -11.38
N THR A 45 3.17 -3.05 -11.99
CA THR A 45 2.27 -2.13 -11.29
C THR A 45 0.90 -2.74 -10.99
N THR A 46 0.53 -3.81 -11.68
CA THR A 46 -0.78 -4.48 -11.54
C THR A 46 -0.80 -5.47 -10.37
N GLN A 47 0.35 -6.08 -10.06
CA GLN A 47 0.52 -7.01 -8.95
C GLN A 47 1.76 -6.67 -8.13
N CYS A 48 1.58 -5.76 -7.16
CA CYS A 48 2.64 -5.35 -6.25
C CYS A 48 2.09 -5.08 -4.84
N HIS A 49 3.00 -5.00 -3.85
CA HIS A 49 2.64 -4.78 -2.45
C HIS A 49 1.84 -3.50 -2.25
N ARG A 50 2.19 -2.40 -2.93
CA ARG A 50 1.46 -1.13 -2.80
C ARG A 50 0.00 -1.27 -3.24
N SER A 51 -0.29 -2.00 -4.32
CA SER A 51 -1.66 -2.17 -4.81
C SER A 51 -2.50 -3.02 -3.85
N ARG A 52 -1.88 -4.01 -3.20
CA ARG A 52 -2.51 -4.84 -2.16
C ARG A 52 -2.80 -4.04 -0.90
N VAL A 53 -1.82 -3.30 -0.39
CA VAL A 53 -1.99 -2.42 0.78
C VAL A 53 -3.02 -1.33 0.50
N ALA A 54 -3.00 -0.72 -0.69
CA ALA A 54 -4.00 0.28 -1.09
C ALA A 54 -5.42 -0.29 -1.11
N LEU A 55 -5.60 -1.50 -1.64
CA LEU A 55 -6.88 -2.21 -1.63
C LEU A 55 -7.33 -2.54 -0.19
N TRP A 56 -6.42 -3.04 0.65
CA TRP A 56 -6.72 -3.35 2.04
C TRP A 56 -7.13 -2.10 2.83
N LEU A 57 -6.40 -0.98 2.69
CA LEU A 57 -6.77 0.30 3.28
C LEU A 57 -8.16 0.78 2.80
N SER A 58 -8.42 0.68 1.50
CA SER A 58 -9.70 1.08 0.91
C SER A 58 -10.87 0.24 1.43
N LYS A 59 -10.69 -1.08 1.56
CA LYS A 59 -11.69 -1.99 2.16
C LYS A 59 -11.98 -1.64 3.63
N ASN A 60 -10.99 -1.12 4.34
CA ASN A 60 -11.11 -0.65 5.72
C ASN A 60 -11.55 0.82 5.85
N GLY A 61 -11.97 1.47 4.76
CA GLY A 61 -12.53 2.81 4.77
C GLY A 61 -11.52 3.96 4.64
N PHE A 62 -10.25 3.66 4.34
CA PHE A 62 -9.22 4.67 4.12
C PHE A 62 -8.98 4.90 2.62
N TYR A 63 -9.24 6.11 2.17
CA TYR A 63 -9.01 6.49 0.77
C TYR A 63 -7.52 6.49 0.42
N VAL A 64 -7.17 5.84 -0.68
CA VAL A 64 -5.80 5.82 -1.24
C VAL A 64 -5.89 6.24 -2.70
N ASP A 65 -5.14 7.28 -3.06
CA ASP A 65 -5.06 7.77 -4.44
C ASP A 65 -3.80 7.23 -5.12
N GLU A 66 -3.95 6.70 -6.34
CA GLU A 66 -2.80 6.28 -7.13
C GLU A 66 -2.23 7.51 -7.86
N TYR A 67 -0.95 7.78 -7.66
CA TYR A 67 -0.28 8.88 -8.37
C TYR A 67 -0.29 8.62 -9.88
N ARG A 68 -0.93 9.52 -10.62
CA ARG A 68 -0.91 9.54 -12.08
C ARG A 68 -0.11 10.75 -12.52
N GLU A 69 0.91 10.54 -13.35
CA GLU A 69 1.64 11.65 -13.94
C GLU A 69 0.66 12.50 -14.76
N HIS A 70 0.47 13.76 -14.34
CA HIS A 70 -0.22 14.72 -15.18
C HIS A 70 0.69 15.03 -16.36
N LYS A 71 0.32 14.54 -17.56
CA LYS A 71 0.94 15.00 -18.79
C LYS A 71 0.68 16.49 -18.89
N THR A 72 1.71 17.30 -18.64
CA THR A 72 1.69 18.73 -18.95
C THR A 72 1.60 18.80 -20.47
N VAL A 73 0.43 19.15 -20.98
CA VAL A 73 0.28 19.56 -22.38
C VAL A 73 1.10 20.85 -22.50
N LYS A 74 2.28 20.76 -23.11
CA LYS A 74 3.05 21.92 -23.53
C LYS A 74 2.38 22.57 -24.74
#